data_AF-I2Q508-F1
#
_entry.id   AF-I2Q508-F1
#
_cell.length_a   1.000
_cell.length_b   1.000
_cell.length_c   1.000
_cell.angle_alpha   90.00
_cell.angle_beta   90.00
_cell.angle_gamma   90.00
#
_symmetry.space_group_name_H-M   'P 1'
#
loop_
_entity.id
_entity.type
_entity.pdbx_description
1 polymer ?
#
loop_
_entity_poly.entity_id
_entity_poly.type
_entity_poly.pdbx_seq_one_letter_code
_entity_poly.pdbx_strand_id
1 'polypeptide(L)'
;MSGKRPQSFRPGYRFDTTRLSRCGQFSVLCAVLFGPLLCPTAAPAQAADPIAALAPLLDTPYRDDGVDDPAGRHTLFADPAAAFPAPGYNCSGFVTTASRRLFGRPLPLDAAKRDRKGDSGPGCALGQDWDFGYDLILNITDGLPRRVLGPDGGGLDPAAVDAARFRGFPLHDAAGWATALAGLGPGEAALAALSKKKDGRLLYYHVGLVVRDGQGRIFFYHATPGRGAHRLELSSPAGLAALKKEFAEKTYGEKWILLVAAPLPH
;
A
#
# COMPACT_ATOMS: atom_id res chain seq x y z
N MET A 1 -18.89 1.22 26.02
CA MET A 1 -19.61 0.59 24.90
C MET A 1 -19.61 1.56 23.73
N SER A 2 -18.78 1.33 22.70
CA SER A 2 -18.71 2.20 21.52
C SER A 2 -19.07 1.35 20.30
N GLY A 3 -20.31 1.51 19.84
CA GLY A 3 -20.84 0.80 18.68
C GLY A 3 -20.31 1.42 17.39
N LYS A 4 -19.46 0.69 16.69
CA LYS A 4 -19.16 0.95 15.28
C LYS A 4 -20.46 0.77 14.48
N ARG A 5 -21.07 1.86 14.00
CA ARG A 5 -22.08 1.75 12.94
C ARG A 5 -21.34 1.48 11.62
N PRO A 6 -21.70 0.44 10.86
CA PRO A 6 -21.29 0.33 9.47
C PRO A 6 -21.84 1.55 8.71
N GLN A 7 -21.01 2.24 7.94
CA GLN A 7 -21.48 3.29 7.04
C GLN A 7 -22.39 2.64 5.98
N SER A 8 -23.59 3.21 5.85
CA SER A 8 -24.68 2.76 5.00
C SER A 8 -24.41 2.99 3.52
N PHE A 9 -24.62 1.96 2.70
CA PHE A 9 -24.77 2.02 1.24
C PHE A 9 -25.71 3.17 0.82
N ARG A 10 -25.25 4.08 -0.04
CA ARG A 10 -26.14 5.03 -0.73
C ARG A 10 -26.45 4.52 -2.14
N PRO A 11 -27.73 4.40 -2.54
CA PRO A 11 -28.12 4.05 -3.90
C PRO A 11 -28.24 5.28 -4.81
N GLY A 12 -27.81 5.16 -6.07
CA GLY A 12 -28.26 6.04 -7.16
C GLY A 12 -27.16 6.62 -8.06
N TYR A 13 -26.57 5.83 -8.94
CA TYR A 13 -25.82 6.38 -10.08
C TYR A 13 -26.04 5.57 -11.36
N ARG A 14 -26.45 6.25 -12.44
CA ARG A 14 -26.59 5.69 -13.79
C ARG A 14 -25.29 5.95 -14.56
N PHE A 15 -24.82 4.93 -15.29
CA PHE A 15 -23.64 5.02 -16.16
C PHE A 15 -24.06 5.34 -17.59
N ASP A 16 -23.48 6.40 -18.15
CA ASP A 16 -23.37 6.59 -19.60
C ASP A 16 -22.09 5.93 -20.09
N THR A 17 -22.21 5.05 -21.08
CA THR A 17 -21.08 4.32 -21.67
C THR A 17 -20.86 4.82 -23.10
N THR A 18 -19.78 5.56 -23.31
CA THR A 18 -19.25 5.82 -24.66
C THR A 18 -17.95 5.05 -24.84
N ARG A 19 -17.97 4.10 -25.78
CA ARG A 19 -16.80 3.34 -26.23
C ARG A 19 -15.93 4.23 -27.12
N LEU A 20 -14.62 4.22 -26.89
CA LEU A 20 -13.65 4.70 -27.88
C LEU A 20 -12.78 3.53 -28.37
N SER A 21 -12.65 3.49 -29.70
CA SER A 21 -12.06 2.44 -30.52
C SER A 21 -10.55 2.62 -30.75
N ARG A 22 -9.95 1.53 -31.22
CA ARG A 22 -8.53 1.29 -31.55
C ARG A 22 -8.03 2.07 -32.78
N CYS A 23 -6.77 2.51 -32.73
CA CYS A 23 -5.71 2.59 -33.76
C CYS A 23 -4.69 3.65 -33.29
N GLY A 24 -3.37 3.57 -33.48
CA GLY A 24 -2.57 2.71 -34.32
C GLY A 24 -1.11 2.68 -33.85
N GLN A 25 -0.33 1.79 -34.47
CA GLN A 25 1.09 1.55 -34.23
C GLN A 25 1.93 2.57 -35.01
N PHE A 26 3.03 3.05 -34.41
CA PHE A 26 4.17 3.57 -35.13
C PHE A 26 5.45 2.96 -34.54
N SER A 27 6.14 2.18 -35.37
CA SER A 27 7.52 1.74 -35.14
C SER A 27 8.45 2.80 -35.70
N VAL A 28 9.44 3.23 -34.91
CA VAL A 28 10.63 3.91 -35.42
C VAL A 28 11.84 3.17 -34.90
N LEU A 29 12.54 2.53 -35.83
CA LEU A 29 13.88 1.98 -35.68
C LEU A 29 14.87 3.15 -35.73
N CYS A 30 15.76 3.26 -34.75
CA CYS A 30 17.04 3.96 -34.91
C CYS A 30 18.12 3.18 -34.16
N ALA A 31 19.00 2.54 -34.93
CA ALA A 31 20.27 2.01 -34.46
C ALA A 31 21.31 3.14 -34.47
N VAL A 32 22.14 3.27 -33.43
CA VAL A 32 23.53 3.78 -33.52
C VAL A 32 24.36 3.31 -32.32
N LEU A 33 25.39 2.51 -32.64
CA LEU A 33 26.79 2.43 -32.19
C LEU A 33 27.22 2.35 -30.70
N PHE A 34 28.12 1.39 -30.50
CA PHE A 34 28.94 1.08 -29.33
C PHE A 34 29.99 2.15 -29.00
N GLY A 35 30.23 2.33 -27.69
CA GLY A 35 31.51 2.77 -27.13
C GLY A 35 31.63 2.30 -25.67
N PRO A 36 32.72 1.63 -25.24
CA PRO A 36 32.87 1.22 -23.85
C PRO A 36 33.40 2.41 -23.06
N LEU A 37 32.49 3.22 -22.52
CA LEU A 37 32.82 4.16 -21.46
C LEU A 37 32.97 3.37 -20.17
N LEU A 38 34.20 3.32 -19.66
CA LEU A 38 34.50 2.98 -18.27
C LEU A 38 33.77 3.99 -17.38
N CYS A 39 32.55 3.64 -16.98
CA CYS A 39 31.85 4.39 -15.95
C CYS A 39 32.64 4.25 -14.65
N PRO A 40 32.99 5.35 -13.96
CA PRO A 40 33.29 5.23 -12.54
C PRO A 40 32.07 4.58 -11.90
N THR A 41 32.28 3.51 -11.13
CA THR A 41 31.29 3.00 -10.20
C THR A 41 30.94 4.16 -9.27
N ALA A 42 29.90 4.91 -9.63
CA ALA A 42 29.23 5.81 -8.73
C ALA A 42 28.89 4.96 -7.52
N ALA A 43 29.38 5.37 -6.35
CA ALA A 43 28.84 4.86 -5.09
C ALA A 43 27.32 4.89 -5.22
N PRO A 44 26.60 3.82 -4.82
CA PRO A 44 25.16 3.79 -4.94
C PRO A 44 24.64 5.09 -4.32
N ALA A 45 23.95 5.88 -5.15
CA ALA A 45 23.34 7.10 -4.67
C ALA A 45 22.52 6.74 -3.44
N GLN A 46 22.81 7.43 -2.34
CA GLN A 46 22.26 7.09 -1.05
C GLN A 46 20.77 7.30 -1.14
N ALA A 47 20.02 6.19 -1.25
CA ALA A 47 18.57 6.20 -1.31
C ALA A 47 18.06 7.16 -0.23
N ALA A 48 17.23 8.12 -0.64
CA ALA A 48 16.70 9.13 0.26
C ALA A 48 16.18 8.46 1.53
N ASP A 49 16.63 8.93 2.71
CA ASP A 49 16.30 8.29 3.99
C ASP A 49 14.77 8.11 4.11
N PRO A 50 14.27 6.86 4.11
CA PRO A 50 12.84 6.58 4.16
C PRO A 50 12.17 7.23 5.37
N ILE A 51 12.92 7.37 6.48
CA ILE A 51 12.41 7.99 7.69
C ILE A 51 12.21 9.49 7.47
N ALA A 52 13.18 10.18 6.90
CA ALA A 52 13.06 11.59 6.56
C ALA A 52 11.93 11.87 5.56
N ALA A 53 11.75 10.99 4.56
CA ALA A 53 10.69 11.13 3.55
C ALA A 53 9.27 11.03 4.15
N LEU A 54 9.10 10.20 5.20
CA LEU A 54 7.81 9.92 5.83
C LEU A 54 7.52 10.79 7.06
N ALA A 55 8.55 11.37 7.70
CA ALA A 55 8.39 12.18 8.90
C ALA A 55 7.33 13.29 8.79
N PRO A 56 7.21 14.05 7.68
CA PRO A 56 6.20 15.11 7.56
C PRO A 56 4.76 14.61 7.51
N LEU A 57 4.53 13.30 7.34
CA LEU A 57 3.18 12.71 7.30
C LEU A 57 2.72 12.24 8.67
N LEU A 58 3.63 12.10 9.64
CA LEU A 58 3.28 11.68 11.00
C LEU A 58 2.39 12.72 11.69
N ASP A 59 1.56 12.26 12.60
CA ASP A 59 0.58 13.03 13.37
C ASP A 59 -0.50 13.74 12.53
N THR A 60 -0.53 13.48 11.22
CA THR A 60 -1.63 13.94 10.36
C THR A 60 -2.94 13.26 10.80
N PRO A 61 -4.05 14.00 11.00
CA PRO A 61 -5.30 13.43 11.48
C PRO A 61 -5.88 12.41 10.50
N TYR A 62 -6.68 11.49 11.06
CA TYR A 62 -7.46 10.57 10.23
C TYR A 62 -8.60 11.33 9.56
N ARG A 63 -8.76 11.16 8.24
CA ARG A 63 -9.90 11.65 7.47
C ARG A 63 -10.49 10.50 6.68
N ASP A 64 -11.78 10.27 6.83
CA ASP A 64 -12.49 9.31 5.99
C ASP A 64 -12.24 9.65 4.53
N ASP A 65 -11.75 8.66 3.79
CA ASP A 65 -11.44 8.76 2.36
C ASP A 65 -10.34 9.77 1.96
N GLY A 66 -9.66 10.37 2.94
CA GLY A 66 -8.68 11.42 2.71
C GLY A 66 -7.37 10.92 2.11
N VAL A 67 -6.82 11.67 1.16
CA VAL A 67 -5.60 11.38 0.41
C VAL A 67 -5.02 12.67 -0.19
N ASP A 68 -3.72 12.73 -0.48
CA ASP A 68 -3.17 13.78 -1.34
C ASP A 68 -3.27 13.38 -2.81
N ASP A 69 -3.50 14.31 -3.72
CA ASP A 69 -3.34 14.05 -5.16
C ASP A 69 -1.86 14.16 -5.60
N PRO A 70 -1.51 13.84 -6.87
CA PRO A 70 -0.12 13.97 -7.33
C PRO A 70 0.46 15.39 -7.28
N ALA A 71 -0.39 16.42 -7.23
CA ALA A 71 0.03 17.82 -7.07
C ALA A 71 0.16 18.22 -5.59
N GLY A 72 -0.08 17.31 -4.66
CA GLY A 72 -0.02 17.55 -3.22
C GLY A 72 -1.28 18.23 -2.65
N ARG A 73 -2.37 18.33 -3.41
CA ARG A 73 -3.63 18.88 -2.88
C ARG A 73 -4.32 17.83 -2.00
N HIS A 74 -4.76 18.25 -0.82
CA HIS A 74 -5.53 17.40 0.08
C HIS A 74 -6.94 17.22 -0.46
N THR A 75 -7.34 15.98 -0.74
CA THR A 75 -8.60 15.64 -1.40
C THR A 75 -9.17 14.32 -0.86
N LEU A 76 -10.20 13.78 -1.53
CA LEU A 76 -10.79 12.48 -1.26
C LEU A 76 -10.60 11.55 -2.47
N PHE A 77 -10.56 10.24 -2.24
CA PHE A 77 -10.56 9.27 -3.35
C PHE A 77 -11.87 9.29 -4.14
N ALA A 78 -13.01 9.37 -3.46
CA ALA A 78 -14.35 9.36 -4.03
C ALA A 78 -14.69 10.70 -4.70
N ASP A 79 -14.11 11.80 -4.23
CA ASP A 79 -14.31 13.14 -4.80
C ASP A 79 -12.97 13.89 -4.95
N PRO A 80 -12.20 13.60 -6.02
CA PRO A 80 -10.91 14.27 -6.29
C PRO A 80 -11.01 15.77 -6.58
N ALA A 81 -12.22 16.30 -6.80
CA ALA A 81 -12.45 17.72 -7.02
C ALA A 81 -12.54 18.49 -5.69
N ALA A 82 -12.94 17.83 -4.60
CA ALA A 82 -12.92 18.42 -3.26
C ALA A 82 -11.48 18.77 -2.85
N ALA A 83 -11.30 19.93 -2.23
CA ALA A 83 -10.02 20.39 -1.72
C ALA A 83 -10.16 20.80 -0.25
N PHE A 84 -9.19 20.40 0.57
CA PHE A 84 -9.16 20.72 1.99
C PHE A 84 -7.94 21.59 2.32
N PRO A 85 -8.07 22.54 3.26
CA PRO A 85 -6.97 23.42 3.64
C PRO A 85 -5.88 22.70 4.47
N ALA A 86 -6.19 21.54 5.03
CA ALA A 86 -5.29 20.76 5.87
C ALA A 86 -5.25 19.30 5.44
N PRO A 87 -4.13 18.60 5.66
CA PRO A 87 -4.01 17.18 5.33
C PRO A 87 -4.89 16.33 6.24
N GLY A 88 -5.23 15.14 5.76
CA GLY A 88 -5.99 14.15 6.50
C GLY A 88 -6.07 12.87 5.69
N TYR A 89 -5.79 11.73 6.33
CA TYR A 89 -5.62 10.47 5.61
C TYR A 89 -6.44 9.34 6.22
N ASN A 90 -7.09 8.53 5.39
CA ASN A 90 -7.43 7.17 5.80
C ASN A 90 -6.21 6.25 5.64
N CYS A 91 -6.32 4.97 5.97
CA CYS A 91 -5.19 4.03 5.83
C CYS A 91 -4.66 3.95 4.39
N SER A 92 -5.54 3.81 3.40
CA SER A 92 -5.18 3.73 1.98
C SER A 92 -4.58 5.04 1.44
N GLY A 93 -5.11 6.19 1.87
CA GLY A 93 -4.67 7.51 1.44
C GLY A 93 -3.34 7.88 2.06
N PHE A 94 -3.08 7.45 3.29
CA PHE A 94 -1.76 7.53 3.90
C PHE A 94 -0.76 6.72 3.08
N VAL A 95 -1.04 5.43 2.83
CA VAL A 95 -0.12 4.55 2.08
C VAL A 95 0.12 5.08 0.67
N THR A 96 -0.92 5.59 -0.01
CA THR A 96 -0.79 6.19 -1.34
C THR A 96 0.14 7.41 -1.31
N THR A 97 -0.13 8.35 -0.40
CA THR A 97 0.63 9.61 -0.26
C THR A 97 2.08 9.32 0.15
N ALA A 98 2.28 8.46 1.15
CA ALA A 98 3.58 8.01 1.62
C ALA A 98 4.38 7.32 0.51
N SER A 99 3.73 6.45 -0.27
CA SER A 99 4.38 5.72 -1.35
C SER A 99 4.85 6.63 -2.49
N ARG A 100 4.10 7.70 -2.83
CA ARG A 100 4.58 8.66 -3.83
C ARG A 100 5.88 9.34 -3.40
N ARG A 101 5.97 9.73 -2.11
CA ARG A 101 7.19 10.32 -1.55
C ARG A 101 8.34 9.32 -1.52
N LEU A 102 8.05 8.10 -1.09
CA LEU A 102 9.07 7.09 -0.84
C LEU A 102 9.62 6.47 -2.13
N PHE A 103 8.76 6.16 -3.10
CA PHE A 103 9.17 5.59 -4.39
C PHE A 103 9.50 6.68 -5.43
N GLY A 104 9.21 7.95 -5.17
CA GLY A 104 9.47 9.07 -6.08
C GLY A 104 8.64 9.01 -7.37
N ARG A 105 7.49 8.33 -7.35
CA ARG A 105 6.66 8.08 -8.54
C ARG A 105 5.29 8.74 -8.41
N PRO A 106 4.81 9.47 -9.43
CA PRO A 106 3.44 9.94 -9.43
C PRO A 106 2.50 8.74 -9.59
N LEU A 107 1.50 8.63 -8.71
CA LEU A 107 0.41 7.67 -8.84
C LEU A 107 -0.92 8.41 -8.89
N PRO A 108 -1.53 8.60 -10.07
CA PRO A 108 -2.86 9.17 -10.19
C PRO A 108 -3.90 8.45 -9.31
N LEU A 109 -4.90 9.17 -8.80
CA LEU A 109 -5.86 8.60 -7.84
C LEU A 109 -6.77 7.54 -8.48
N ASP A 110 -7.13 7.70 -9.74
CA ASP A 110 -7.82 6.69 -10.55
C ASP A 110 -6.98 5.41 -10.71
N ALA A 111 -5.68 5.56 -10.96
CA ALA A 111 -4.76 4.43 -11.01
C ALA A 111 -4.59 3.74 -9.66
N ALA A 112 -4.53 4.51 -8.55
CA ALA A 112 -4.49 3.95 -7.20
C ALA A 112 -5.74 3.13 -6.86
N LYS A 113 -6.90 3.57 -7.37
CA LYS A 113 -8.20 2.94 -7.15
C LYS A 113 -8.53 1.77 -8.10
N ARG A 114 -7.66 1.47 -9.06
CA ARG A 114 -7.97 0.47 -10.07
C ARG A 114 -8.13 -0.91 -9.43
N ASP A 115 -9.33 -1.49 -9.58
CA ASP A 115 -9.55 -2.91 -9.37
C ASP A 115 -8.81 -3.70 -10.47
N ARG A 116 -7.76 -4.41 -10.07
CA ARG A 116 -6.92 -5.16 -11.01
C ARG A 116 -7.48 -6.54 -11.29
N LYS A 117 -8.18 -7.11 -10.31
CA LYS A 117 -8.56 -8.52 -10.32
C LYS A 117 -10.03 -8.75 -10.61
N GLY A 118 -10.83 -7.69 -10.60
CA GLY A 118 -12.27 -7.76 -10.72
C GLY A 118 -12.91 -8.45 -9.53
N ASP A 119 -12.22 -8.48 -8.39
CA ASP A 119 -12.65 -9.18 -7.17
C ASP A 119 -13.18 -8.24 -6.08
N SER A 120 -13.32 -6.94 -6.40
CA SER A 120 -14.06 -6.00 -5.56
C SER A 120 -15.53 -6.43 -5.43
N GLY A 121 -16.14 -6.20 -4.25
CA GLY A 121 -17.47 -6.69 -3.92
C GLY A 121 -18.59 -6.33 -4.92
N PRO A 122 -19.73 -7.05 -4.92
CA PRO A 122 -20.85 -6.77 -5.82
C PRO A 122 -21.35 -5.32 -5.69
N GLY A 123 -21.42 -4.59 -6.81
CA GLY A 123 -21.87 -3.19 -6.86
C GLY A 123 -20.76 -2.14 -6.83
N CYS A 124 -19.49 -2.58 -6.76
CA CYS A 124 -18.34 -1.70 -6.55
C CYS A 124 -17.62 -1.46 -7.88
N ALA A 125 -18.25 -0.67 -8.76
CA ALA A 125 -17.66 -0.35 -10.06
C ALA A 125 -16.32 0.36 -9.86
N LEU A 126 -15.25 -0.18 -10.47
CA LEU A 126 -13.91 0.41 -10.45
C LEU A 126 -13.30 0.52 -9.04
N GLY A 127 -13.42 -0.53 -8.24
CA GLY A 127 -12.70 -0.67 -6.98
C GLY A 127 -13.29 0.08 -5.80
N GLN A 128 -14.44 0.76 -5.93
CA GLN A 128 -14.99 1.66 -4.90
C GLN A 128 -15.42 1.03 -3.56
N ASP A 129 -15.00 -0.21 -3.23
CA ASP A 129 -15.29 -0.83 -1.94
C ASP A 129 -14.14 -1.69 -1.40
N TRP A 130 -13.66 -1.35 -0.19
CA TRP A 130 -13.22 -2.17 0.96
C TRP A 130 -12.19 -3.30 0.78
N ASP A 131 -11.80 -3.66 -0.45
CA ASP A 131 -10.77 -4.64 -0.79
C ASP A 131 -9.54 -4.02 -1.47
N PHE A 132 -9.46 -2.68 -1.45
CA PHE A 132 -8.30 -1.93 -1.94
C PHE A 132 -6.97 -2.42 -1.38
N GLY A 133 -6.92 -3.09 -0.22
CA GLY A 133 -5.66 -3.33 0.44
C GLY A 133 -4.64 -4.06 -0.44
N TYR A 134 -5.05 -5.10 -1.18
CA TYR A 134 -4.12 -5.80 -2.06
C TYR A 134 -3.92 -5.13 -3.41
N ASP A 135 -5.01 -4.70 -4.05
CA ASP A 135 -4.93 -4.04 -5.36
C ASP A 135 -4.18 -2.71 -5.29
N LEU A 136 -4.33 -1.95 -4.21
CA LEU A 136 -3.55 -0.73 -3.96
C LEU A 136 -2.04 -1.05 -3.93
N ILE A 137 -1.64 -2.15 -3.28
CA ILE A 137 -0.24 -2.57 -3.26
C ILE A 137 0.23 -2.86 -4.68
N LEU A 138 -0.56 -3.61 -5.46
CA LEU A 138 -0.25 -3.92 -6.85
C LEU A 138 -0.19 -2.67 -7.74
N ASN A 139 -1.06 -1.68 -7.49
CA ASN A 139 -1.10 -0.39 -8.19
C ASN A 139 0.13 0.47 -7.86
N ILE A 140 0.49 0.58 -6.59
CA ILE A 140 1.66 1.37 -6.14
C ILE A 140 2.96 0.77 -6.67
N THR A 141 3.08 -0.55 -6.61
CA THR A 141 4.32 -1.26 -6.98
C THR A 141 4.39 -1.63 -8.45
N ASP A 142 3.48 -1.13 -9.28
CA ASP A 142 3.41 -1.52 -10.68
C ASP A 142 4.67 -1.15 -11.45
N GLY A 143 5.20 -2.09 -12.23
CA GLY A 143 6.47 -1.92 -12.94
C GLY A 143 7.73 -1.96 -12.07
N LEU A 144 7.63 -2.27 -10.77
CA LEU A 144 8.78 -2.52 -9.90
C LEU A 144 9.02 -4.03 -9.74
N PRO A 145 10.29 -4.47 -9.54
CA PRO A 145 10.59 -5.85 -9.21
C PRO A 145 10.16 -6.13 -7.76
N ARG A 146 8.89 -6.49 -7.60
CA ARG A 146 8.23 -6.73 -6.31
C ARG A 146 8.21 -8.21 -5.95
N ARG A 147 8.13 -8.51 -4.65
CA ARG A 147 8.14 -9.88 -4.12
C ARG A 147 7.42 -9.97 -2.79
N VAL A 148 6.81 -11.12 -2.52
CA VAL A 148 6.18 -11.37 -1.22
C VAL A 148 7.24 -11.56 -0.13
N LEU A 149 6.93 -11.09 1.08
CA LEU A 149 7.69 -11.34 2.31
C LEU A 149 6.87 -12.27 3.23
N GLY A 150 7.49 -13.35 3.70
CA GLY A 150 6.86 -14.28 4.64
C GLY A 150 7.51 -15.67 4.64
N PRO A 151 7.08 -16.54 5.56
CA PRO A 151 7.65 -17.87 5.75
C PRO A 151 7.60 -18.74 4.49
N ASP A 152 6.53 -18.65 3.71
CA ASP A 152 6.32 -19.48 2.51
C ASP A 152 6.54 -18.70 1.20
N GLY A 153 6.92 -17.42 1.29
CA GLY A 153 6.68 -16.45 0.21
C GLY A 153 7.93 -15.84 -0.44
N GLY A 154 9.14 -16.20 0.00
CA GLY A 154 10.37 -15.67 -0.58
C GLY A 154 10.46 -15.96 -2.08
N GLY A 155 10.23 -14.95 -2.92
CA GLY A 155 10.34 -15.05 -4.38
C GLY A 155 9.03 -15.25 -5.16
N LEU A 156 7.86 -15.29 -4.51
CA LEU A 156 6.58 -15.27 -5.22
C LEU A 156 6.35 -13.90 -5.86
N ASP A 157 5.98 -13.87 -7.15
CA ASP A 157 5.48 -12.67 -7.82
C ASP A 157 4.08 -12.33 -7.27
N PRO A 158 3.91 -11.19 -6.60
CA PRO A 158 2.61 -10.72 -6.11
C PRO A 158 1.53 -10.69 -7.19
N ALA A 159 1.87 -10.38 -8.45
CA ALA A 159 0.86 -10.34 -9.52
C ALA A 159 0.21 -11.72 -9.79
N ALA A 160 0.94 -12.81 -9.52
CA ALA A 160 0.49 -14.18 -9.71
C ALA A 160 -0.24 -14.78 -8.49
N VAL A 161 -0.22 -14.09 -7.35
CA VAL A 161 -0.81 -14.56 -6.10
C VAL A 161 -2.33 -14.43 -6.14
N ASP A 162 -3.08 -15.51 -5.96
CA ASP A 162 -4.52 -15.46 -5.68
C ASP A 162 -4.76 -14.99 -4.25
N ALA A 163 -5.29 -13.77 -4.09
CA ALA A 163 -5.52 -13.10 -2.82
C ALA A 163 -6.58 -13.81 -1.96
N ALA A 164 -7.51 -14.53 -2.60
CA ALA A 164 -8.51 -15.34 -1.90
C ALA A 164 -7.90 -16.57 -1.23
N ARG A 165 -6.78 -17.07 -1.76
CA ARG A 165 -6.09 -18.28 -1.28
C ARG A 165 -4.86 -17.98 -0.43
N PHE A 166 -4.10 -16.95 -0.80
CA PHE A 166 -2.86 -16.58 -0.15
C PHE A 166 -2.98 -15.19 0.46
N ARG A 167 -2.90 -15.15 1.80
CA ARG A 167 -3.12 -13.94 2.60
C ARG A 167 -1.87 -13.52 3.38
N GLY A 168 -0.71 -14.07 3.00
CA GLY A 168 0.53 -14.00 3.78
C GLY A 168 0.48 -14.93 4.99
N PHE A 169 0.73 -14.42 6.19
CA PHE A 169 0.79 -15.21 7.42
C PHE A 169 -0.14 -14.66 8.52
N PRO A 170 -0.50 -15.45 9.56
CA PRO A 170 -1.34 -14.96 10.65
C PRO A 170 -0.71 -13.75 11.36
N LEU A 171 -1.48 -12.70 11.59
CA LEU A 171 -0.99 -11.44 12.16
C LEU A 171 -0.34 -11.60 13.54
N HIS A 172 -0.76 -12.61 14.30
CA HIS A 172 -0.25 -12.90 15.64
C HIS A 172 0.94 -13.88 15.64
N ASP A 173 1.30 -14.47 14.50
CA ASP A 173 2.41 -15.41 14.38
C ASP A 173 3.77 -14.70 14.51
N ALA A 174 4.50 -14.99 15.59
CA ALA A 174 5.80 -14.41 15.85
C ALA A 174 6.88 -14.90 14.86
N ALA A 175 6.82 -16.15 14.41
CA ALA A 175 7.81 -16.73 13.50
C ALA A 175 7.66 -16.15 12.08
N GLY A 176 6.42 -15.99 11.62
CA GLY A 176 6.10 -15.31 10.37
C GLY A 176 6.62 -13.87 10.36
N TRP A 177 6.43 -13.11 11.45
CA TRP A 177 7.01 -11.77 11.58
C TRP A 177 8.53 -11.77 11.54
N ALA A 178 9.19 -12.64 12.32
CA ALA A 178 10.65 -12.72 12.32
C ALA A 178 11.21 -13.02 10.91
N THR A 179 10.60 -13.97 10.21
CA THR A 179 11.00 -14.34 8.84
C THR A 179 10.78 -13.20 7.85
N ALA A 180 9.60 -12.56 7.89
CA ALA A 180 9.28 -11.47 6.98
C ALA A 180 10.18 -10.24 7.19
N LEU A 181 10.46 -9.87 8.44
CA LEU A 181 11.30 -8.72 8.77
C LEU A 181 12.77 -8.96 8.42
N ALA A 182 13.26 -10.20 8.58
CA ALA A 182 14.60 -10.59 8.13
C ALA A 182 14.72 -10.53 6.59
N GLY A 183 13.66 -10.86 5.87
CA GLY A 183 13.60 -10.83 4.41
C GLY A 183 13.49 -9.44 3.80
N LEU A 184 13.26 -8.37 4.58
CA LEU A 184 13.28 -6.99 4.07
C LEU A 184 14.73 -6.53 3.91
N GLY A 185 15.17 -6.29 2.69
CA GLY A 185 16.53 -5.87 2.36
C GLY A 185 16.78 -4.38 2.62
N PRO A 186 18.05 -3.96 2.72
CA PRO A 186 18.42 -2.55 2.60
C PRO A 186 17.96 -1.98 1.25
N GLY A 187 17.50 -0.73 1.23
CA GLY A 187 17.02 -0.09 -0.01
C GLY A 187 15.66 -0.61 -0.50
N GLU A 188 14.92 -1.33 0.33
CA GLU A 188 13.54 -1.74 0.03
C GLU A 188 12.56 -1.15 1.04
N ALA A 189 11.31 -1.06 0.62
CA ALA A 189 10.16 -0.91 1.50
C ALA A 189 9.16 -2.01 1.21
N ALA A 190 8.37 -2.39 2.22
CA ALA A 190 7.27 -3.32 2.02
C ALA A 190 5.93 -2.66 2.26
N LEU A 191 4.96 -2.91 1.39
CA LEU A 191 3.58 -2.54 1.65
C LEU A 191 2.87 -3.70 2.32
N ALA A 192 1.97 -3.38 3.24
CA ALA A 192 1.24 -4.35 4.03
C ALA A 192 -0.26 -4.25 3.75
N ALA A 193 -0.90 -5.40 3.59
CA ALA A 193 -2.34 -5.52 3.53
C ALA A 193 -2.81 -6.51 4.60
N LEU A 194 -3.65 -6.04 5.52
CA LEU A 194 -4.25 -6.87 6.57
C LEU A 194 -5.61 -7.33 6.09
N SER A 195 -5.87 -8.62 6.26
CA SER A 195 -7.12 -9.23 5.85
C SER A 195 -7.76 -10.06 6.96
N LYS A 196 -9.07 -10.26 6.84
CA LYS A 196 -9.86 -11.13 7.72
C LYS A 196 -11.05 -11.70 6.95
N LYS A 197 -11.65 -12.78 7.46
CA LYS A 197 -12.95 -13.24 6.98
C LYS A 197 -14.07 -12.69 7.86
N LYS A 198 -15.12 -12.15 7.24
CA LYS A 198 -16.36 -11.72 7.89
C LYS A 198 -17.53 -12.26 7.09
N ASP A 199 -18.42 -13.01 7.74
CA ASP A 199 -19.62 -13.59 7.11
C ASP A 199 -19.29 -14.38 5.82
N GLY A 200 -18.19 -15.14 5.85
CA GLY A 200 -17.69 -15.92 4.71
C GLY A 200 -16.91 -15.13 3.64
N ARG A 201 -16.93 -13.80 3.70
CA ARG A 201 -16.24 -12.91 2.74
C ARG A 201 -14.85 -12.53 3.24
N LEU A 202 -13.86 -12.56 2.35
CA LEU A 202 -12.55 -11.99 2.61
C LEU A 202 -12.66 -10.46 2.58
N LEU A 203 -11.98 -9.77 3.49
CA LEU A 203 -11.94 -8.32 3.55
C LEU A 203 -10.52 -7.85 3.81
N TYR A 204 -9.98 -7.01 2.93
CA TYR A 204 -8.73 -6.27 3.16
C TYR A 204 -8.98 -4.94 3.87
N TYR A 205 -9.09 -5.01 5.19
CA TYR A 205 -9.64 -3.92 6.01
C TYR A 205 -8.61 -2.86 6.45
N HIS A 206 -7.31 -3.07 6.23
CA HIS A 206 -6.27 -2.12 6.62
C HIS A 206 -5.00 -2.29 5.79
N VAL A 207 -4.28 -1.19 5.56
CA VAL A 207 -2.97 -1.18 4.90
C VAL A 207 -1.94 -0.38 5.68
N GLY A 208 -0.67 -0.65 5.41
CA GLY A 208 0.44 0.11 5.96
C GLY A 208 1.70 -0.02 5.11
N LEU A 209 2.77 0.61 5.58
CA LEU A 209 4.07 0.67 4.94
C LEU A 209 5.14 0.28 5.96
N VAL A 210 6.03 -0.63 5.59
CA VAL A 210 7.14 -1.12 6.40
C VAL A 210 8.42 -0.59 5.79
N VAL A 211 9.22 0.12 6.57
CA VAL A 211 10.53 0.65 6.14
C VAL A 211 11.60 0.35 7.16
N ARG A 212 12.82 0.18 6.69
CA ARG A 212 14.03 0.04 7.51
C ARG A 212 14.79 1.37 7.54
N ASP A 213 15.25 1.79 8.71
CA ASP A 213 16.13 2.95 8.85
C ASP A 213 17.61 2.61 8.66
N GLY A 214 18.48 3.63 8.67
CA GLY A 214 19.93 3.45 8.55
C GLY A 214 20.59 2.65 9.68
N GLN A 215 19.88 2.41 10.79
CA GLN A 215 20.35 1.61 11.93
C GLN A 215 19.80 0.17 11.89
N GLY A 216 19.03 -0.18 10.86
CA GLY A 216 18.41 -1.50 10.74
C GLY A 216 17.11 -1.66 11.53
N ARG A 217 16.61 -0.62 12.21
CA ARG A 217 15.30 -0.65 12.86
C ARG A 217 14.21 -0.63 11.82
N ILE A 218 13.14 -1.39 12.06
CA ILE A 218 12.05 -1.55 11.12
C ILE A 218 10.78 -0.97 11.70
N PHE A 219 10.11 -0.11 10.94
CA PHE A 219 8.93 0.62 11.36
C PHE A 219 7.74 0.31 10.48
N PHE A 220 6.57 0.14 11.09
CA PHE A 220 5.28 0.06 10.42
C PHE A 220 4.57 1.40 10.51
N TYR A 221 4.39 2.06 9.37
CA TYR A 221 3.68 3.32 9.21
C TYR A 221 2.26 3.05 8.71
N HIS A 222 1.27 3.68 9.34
CA HIS A 222 -0.13 3.56 8.97
C HIS A 222 -0.96 4.69 9.58
N ALA A 223 -2.19 4.85 9.11
CA ALA A 223 -3.16 5.76 9.71
C ALA A 223 -4.35 4.98 10.27
N THR A 224 -4.77 5.30 11.51
CA THR A 224 -5.95 4.70 12.14
C THR A 224 -6.90 5.74 12.73
N PRO A 225 -8.21 5.45 12.79
CA PRO A 225 -9.16 6.32 13.47
C PRO A 225 -8.73 6.59 14.92
N GLY A 226 -8.78 7.85 15.34
CA GLY A 226 -8.44 8.26 16.71
C GLY A 226 -6.95 8.56 16.95
N ARG A 227 -6.02 8.00 16.15
CA ARG A 227 -4.59 8.31 16.26
C ARG A 227 -4.02 9.08 15.05
N GLY A 228 -4.66 8.96 13.88
CA GLY A 228 -4.11 9.52 12.66
C GLY A 228 -2.90 8.73 12.16
N ALA A 229 -2.07 9.36 11.33
CA ALA A 229 -0.86 8.80 10.78
C ALA A 229 0.22 8.67 11.86
N HIS A 230 0.73 7.46 12.07
CA HIS A 230 1.73 7.19 13.08
C HIS A 230 2.57 5.96 12.70
N ARG A 231 3.53 5.60 13.54
CA ARG A 231 4.38 4.42 13.34
C ARG A 231 4.57 3.57 14.58
N LEU A 232 4.91 2.30 14.37
CA LEU A 232 5.30 1.33 15.39
C LEU A 232 6.66 0.72 15.02
N GLU A 233 7.57 0.54 15.98
CA GLU A 233 8.87 -0.10 15.73
C GLU A 233 8.77 -1.63 15.80
N LEU A 234 8.61 -2.28 14.64
CA LEU A 234 8.46 -3.73 14.51
C LEU A 234 9.71 -4.53 14.88
N SER A 235 10.90 -3.93 14.78
CA SER A 235 12.15 -4.55 15.24
C SER A 235 12.23 -4.68 16.76
N SER A 236 11.34 -4.00 17.50
CA SER A 236 11.28 -4.09 18.96
C SER A 236 10.15 -5.04 19.41
N PRO A 237 10.35 -5.85 20.47
CA PRO A 237 9.28 -6.66 21.04
C PRO A 237 8.06 -5.83 21.45
N ALA A 238 8.28 -4.62 21.98
CA ALA A 238 7.22 -3.71 22.42
C ALA A 238 6.37 -3.20 21.24
N GLY A 239 7.00 -2.78 20.14
CA GLY A 239 6.29 -2.30 18.97
C GLY A 239 5.53 -3.41 18.25
N LEU A 240 6.09 -4.62 18.16
CA LEU A 240 5.36 -5.77 17.64
C LEU A 240 4.17 -6.18 18.52
N ALA A 241 4.32 -6.12 19.85
CA ALA A 241 3.22 -6.33 20.78
C ALA A 241 2.14 -5.25 20.63
N ALA A 242 2.53 -3.99 20.43
CA ALA A 242 1.60 -2.88 20.17
C ALA A 242 0.81 -3.09 18.88
N LEU A 243 1.47 -3.52 17.80
CA LEU A 243 0.80 -3.85 16.54
C LEU A 243 -0.25 -4.96 16.75
N LYS A 244 0.15 -6.05 17.40
CA LYS A 244 -0.76 -7.16 17.72
C LYS A 244 -1.94 -6.69 18.56
N LYS A 245 -1.72 -5.79 19.52
CA LYS A 245 -2.78 -5.21 20.36
C LYS A 245 -3.73 -4.32 19.58
N GLU A 246 -3.21 -3.43 18.74
CA GLU A 246 -4.00 -2.51 17.92
C GLU A 246 -4.96 -3.26 16.99
N PHE A 247 -4.53 -4.41 16.49
CA PHE A 247 -5.33 -5.28 15.64
C PHE A 247 -5.86 -6.53 16.35
N ALA A 248 -5.97 -6.54 17.68
CA ALA A 248 -6.40 -7.72 18.45
C ALA A 248 -7.91 -8.04 18.38
N GLU A 249 -8.74 -7.21 17.74
CA GLU A 249 -10.21 -7.40 17.71
C GLU A 249 -10.59 -8.79 17.18
N LYS A 250 -11.04 -9.67 18.10
CA LYS A 250 -11.34 -11.10 17.85
C LYS A 250 -12.73 -11.34 17.26
N THR A 251 -13.57 -10.32 17.18
CA THR A 251 -14.97 -10.41 16.71
C THR A 251 -15.08 -10.94 15.27
N TYR A 252 -14.01 -10.81 14.48
CA TYR A 252 -14.00 -11.13 13.05
C TYR A 252 -12.81 -12.05 12.71
N GLY A 253 -12.89 -13.30 13.19
CA GLY A 253 -11.99 -14.39 12.79
C GLY A 253 -10.50 -14.16 13.01
N GLU A 254 -9.70 -15.08 12.47
CA GLU A 254 -8.25 -14.93 12.41
C GLU A 254 -7.86 -13.85 11.38
N LYS A 255 -6.93 -12.98 11.77
CA LYS A 255 -6.38 -11.90 10.95
C LYS A 255 -5.07 -12.33 10.33
N TRP A 256 -4.89 -11.93 9.08
CA TRP A 256 -3.75 -12.27 8.26
C TRP A 256 -3.08 -10.99 7.76
N ILE A 257 -1.79 -11.07 7.47
CA ILE A 257 -1.04 -9.96 6.88
C ILE A 257 -0.21 -10.45 5.69
N LEU A 258 -0.36 -9.74 4.58
CA LEU A 258 0.43 -9.89 3.38
C LEU A 258 1.41 -8.72 3.29
N LEU A 259 2.68 -9.04 3.06
CA LEU A 259 3.74 -8.06 2.89
C LEU A 259 4.34 -8.21 1.49
N VAL A 260 4.46 -7.11 0.76
CA VAL A 260 5.06 -7.06 -0.58
C VAL A 260 6.19 -6.04 -0.58
N ALA A 261 7.42 -6.52 -0.71
CA ALA A 261 8.60 -5.68 -0.85
C ALA A 261 8.75 -5.15 -2.28
N ALA A 262 9.25 -3.93 -2.40
CA ALA A 262 9.67 -3.30 -3.64
C ALA A 262 10.91 -2.43 -3.38
N PRO A 263 11.80 -2.26 -4.39
CA PRO A 263 12.98 -1.42 -4.24
C PRO A 263 12.61 0.04 -4.13
N LEU A 264 13.41 0.77 -3.36
CA LEU A 264 13.43 2.22 -3.30
C LEU A 264 14.31 2.78 -4.41
N PRO A 265 14.04 4.01 -4.90
CA PRO A 265 14.94 4.68 -5.84
C PRO A 265 16.32 4.88 -5.20
N HIS A 266 17.37 4.63 -6.00
CA HIS A 266 18.77 4.90 -5.67
C HIS A 266 19.18 6.23 -6.27
#